data_AF-A0A939XT76-F1
#
_entry.id   AF-A0A939XT76-F1
#
_cell.length_a   1.000
_cell.length_b   1.000
_cell.length_c   1.000
_cell.angle_alpha   90.00
_cell.angle_beta   90.00
_cell.angle_gamma   90.00
#
_symmetry.space_group_name_H-M   'P 1'
#
loop_
_entity.id
_entity.type
_entity.pdbx_description
1 polymer ?
#
loop_
_entity_poly.entity_id
_entity_poly.type
_entity_poly.pdbx_seq_one_letter_code
_entity_poly.pdbx_strand_id
1 'polypeptide(L)'
;MKKILFTVLALAAITLVSCKGDKSSENNPFMSEYANEYGIPPFDKISYGDYKPAVKAGIEEQNAEIDSIIKNTAEPNFENTILALDNSGRTLDKVARVFNALSGSDNTEEMQKLSEKLLPMLTAQSDAMYMNDSLFAKVKSVMDNADKLGMDPIQKRLTEKYYKEFVRNGALLDAAKKDSLKEINSKLGAYKLQFGNNVMHDMDNCVFFVDKEEQLKGLPQGIIDNAAKLAGEKGKKGQWAFTATASTRLAVLTYAESRDLRRQMYETYTSTANHGDEWDNTENIRNILMLRQQKANLLGFNTYADYATDPYMAKTPKAAEDLLMSLFR
;
A
#
# COMPACT_ATOMS: atom_id res chain seq x y z
N MET A 1 35.77 -10.25 -72.77
CA MET A 1 35.52 -8.86 -73.24
C MET A 1 35.01 -8.04 -72.06
N LYS A 2 35.45 -6.77 -71.98
CA LYS A 2 35.42 -5.88 -70.81
C LYS A 2 34.02 -5.35 -70.44
N LYS A 3 33.79 -5.21 -69.13
CA LYS A 3 33.01 -4.19 -68.35
C LYS A 3 31.48 -4.18 -68.60
N ILE A 4 30.64 -4.11 -67.56
CA ILE A 4 30.24 -2.85 -66.88
C ILE A 4 29.76 -3.11 -65.45
N LEU A 5 30.15 -2.17 -64.58
CA LEU A 5 29.85 -1.96 -63.17
C LEU A 5 28.57 -1.12 -63.05
N PHE A 6 27.58 -1.43 -62.19
CA PHE A 6 26.64 -0.45 -61.57
C PHE A 6 25.83 -1.17 -60.46
N THR A 7 26.23 -1.06 -59.19
CA THR A 7 25.75 -0.12 -58.15
C THR A 7 24.56 -0.66 -57.33
N VAL A 8 24.86 -0.88 -56.05
CA VAL A 8 24.00 -1.33 -54.96
C VAL A 8 23.01 -0.23 -54.54
N LEU A 9 21.73 -0.55 -54.42
CA LEU A 9 20.78 0.18 -53.57
C LEU A 9 19.72 -0.81 -53.06
N ALA A 10 19.92 -1.35 -51.87
CA ALA A 10 18.91 -2.12 -51.14
C ALA A 10 18.44 -1.28 -49.95
N LEU A 11 17.22 -0.76 -50.06
CA LEU A 11 16.48 -0.14 -48.97
C LEU A 11 16.17 -1.22 -47.93
N ALA A 12 16.84 -1.17 -46.78
CA ALA A 12 16.41 -1.89 -45.59
C ALA A 12 15.63 -0.91 -44.70
N ALA A 13 14.31 -1.05 -44.68
CA ALA A 13 13.44 -0.38 -43.72
C ALA A 13 13.69 -0.98 -42.34
N ILE A 14 14.51 -0.30 -41.52
CA ILE A 14 14.66 -0.63 -40.11
C ILE A 14 13.49 0.02 -39.38
N THR A 15 12.53 -0.81 -38.99
CA THR A 15 11.51 -0.47 -38.01
C THR A 15 12.21 -0.16 -36.69
N LEU A 16 12.20 1.11 -36.29
CA LEU A 16 12.59 1.53 -34.94
C LEU A 16 11.51 1.05 -33.98
N VAL A 17 11.67 -0.18 -33.49
CA VAL A 17 11.06 -0.60 -32.23
C VAL A 17 11.74 0.21 -31.13
N SER A 18 11.04 1.22 -30.62
CA SER A 18 11.45 1.96 -29.44
C SER A 18 11.39 1.01 -28.24
N CYS A 19 12.48 0.30 -27.99
CA CYS A 19 12.74 -0.27 -26.68
C CYS A 19 12.92 0.90 -25.71
N LYS A 20 11.90 1.19 -24.90
CA LYS A 20 12.07 1.92 -23.65
C LYS A 20 13.06 1.11 -22.81
N GLY A 21 14.34 1.49 -22.88
CA GLY A 21 15.36 0.94 -22.00
C GLY A 21 14.98 1.24 -20.55
N ASP A 22 15.07 0.23 -19.69
CA ASP A 22 15.10 0.44 -18.25
C ASP A 22 16.20 1.47 -17.96
N LYS A 23 15.84 2.60 -17.32
CA LYS A 23 16.83 3.57 -16.84
C LYS A 23 17.84 2.80 -15.98
N SER A 24 19.13 2.92 -16.31
CA SER A 24 20.20 2.34 -15.49
C SER A 24 20.12 2.87 -14.06
N SER A 25 20.51 2.03 -13.09
CA SER A 25 20.51 2.37 -11.66
C SER A 25 21.30 3.65 -11.34
N GLU A 26 22.31 3.98 -12.16
CA GLU A 26 23.18 5.15 -11.99
C GLU A 26 22.46 6.51 -12.05
N ASN A 27 21.30 6.61 -12.70
CA ASN A 27 20.55 7.87 -12.84
C ASN A 27 19.17 7.85 -12.16
N ASN A 28 18.89 6.85 -11.34
CA ASN A 28 17.60 6.75 -10.65
C ASN A 28 17.64 7.60 -9.37
N PRO A 29 16.70 8.56 -9.17
CA PRO A 29 16.70 9.45 -8.01
C PRO A 29 16.65 8.72 -6.67
N PHE A 30 16.10 7.51 -6.62
CA PHE A 30 16.08 6.69 -5.41
C PHE A 30 17.41 6.00 -5.09
N MET A 31 18.39 6.03 -5.98
CA MET A 31 19.67 5.33 -5.77
C MET A 31 20.77 6.25 -5.22
N SER A 32 20.49 7.55 -5.07
CA SER A 32 21.41 8.52 -4.50
C SER A 32 20.91 9.06 -3.14
N GLU A 33 21.85 9.50 -2.32
CA GLU A 33 21.52 10.26 -1.10
C GLU A 33 20.84 11.57 -1.47
N TYR A 34 19.85 11.97 -0.67
CA TYR A 34 19.10 13.19 -0.89
C TYR A 34 19.90 14.37 -0.33
N ALA A 35 20.53 15.14 -1.22
CA ALA A 35 21.48 16.20 -0.87
C ALA A 35 20.89 17.46 -0.19
N ASN A 36 19.65 17.42 0.31
CA ASN A 36 19.03 18.53 1.02
C ASN A 36 19.07 18.31 2.55
N GLU A 37 18.91 19.40 3.31
CA GLU A 37 19.10 19.46 4.77
C GLU A 37 18.36 18.38 5.56
N TYR A 38 17.18 17.98 5.11
CA TYR A 38 16.30 17.06 5.83
C TYR A 38 16.12 15.71 5.13
N GLY A 39 16.88 15.44 4.07
CA GLY A 39 16.70 14.21 3.28
C GLY A 39 15.30 14.08 2.67
N ILE A 40 14.73 15.20 2.21
CA ILE A 40 13.43 15.25 1.55
C ILE A 40 13.55 14.58 0.17
N PRO A 41 12.65 13.67 -0.21
CA PRO A 41 12.64 13.09 -1.55
C PRO A 41 12.55 14.19 -2.63
N PRO A 42 13.38 14.14 -3.70
CA PRO A 42 13.32 15.10 -4.80
C PRO A 42 12.13 14.78 -5.71
N PHE A 43 10.92 15.10 -5.25
CA PHE A 43 9.66 14.78 -5.94
C PHE A 43 9.62 15.30 -7.38
N ASP A 44 10.26 16.44 -7.65
CA ASP A 44 10.39 17.05 -8.98
C ASP A 44 11.20 16.19 -9.97
N LYS A 45 12.05 15.28 -9.47
CA LYS A 45 12.91 14.41 -10.27
C LYS A 45 12.41 12.97 -10.35
N ILE A 46 11.49 12.59 -9.47
CA ILE A 46 10.95 11.23 -9.38
C ILE A 46 9.83 11.07 -10.41
N SER A 47 9.96 10.05 -11.27
CA SER A 47 8.97 9.65 -12.25
C SER A 47 8.44 8.25 -11.98
N TYR A 48 7.25 7.91 -12.51
CA TYR A 48 6.68 6.56 -12.39
C TYR A 48 7.63 5.44 -12.85
N GLY A 49 8.49 5.72 -13.83
CA GLY A 49 9.47 4.78 -14.35
C GLY A 49 10.62 4.46 -13.39
N ASP A 50 10.83 5.27 -12.35
CA ASP A 50 11.95 5.11 -11.42
C ASP A 50 11.64 4.11 -10.30
N TYR A 51 10.36 3.90 -9.96
CA TYR A 51 9.98 3.06 -8.82
C TYR A 51 10.32 1.59 -9.02
N LYS A 52 9.91 0.97 -10.13
CA LYS A 52 10.11 -0.48 -10.32
C LYS A 52 11.60 -0.86 -10.33
N PRO A 53 12.49 -0.15 -11.06
CA PRO A 53 13.92 -0.41 -10.97
C PRO A 53 14.48 -0.21 -9.55
N ALA A 54 14.05 0.83 -8.84
CA ALA A 54 14.53 1.10 -7.48
C ALA A 54 14.05 0.07 -6.45
N VAL A 55 12.80 -0.42 -6.56
CA VAL A 55 12.30 -1.52 -5.72
C VAL A 55 13.11 -2.79 -5.98
N LYS A 56 13.42 -3.12 -7.24
CA LYS A 56 14.27 -4.28 -7.56
C LYS A 56 15.66 -4.16 -6.94
N ALA A 57 16.32 -3.02 -7.16
CA ALA A 57 17.65 -2.78 -6.61
C ALA A 57 17.65 -2.80 -5.07
N GLY A 58 16.65 -2.17 -4.43
CA GLY A 58 16.51 -2.20 -2.98
C GLY A 58 16.24 -3.59 -2.40
N ILE A 59 15.51 -4.45 -3.12
CA ILE A 59 15.34 -5.87 -2.77
C ILE A 59 16.68 -6.62 -2.85
N GLU A 60 17.43 -6.42 -3.93
CA GLU A 60 18.75 -7.05 -4.12
C GLU A 60 19.75 -6.62 -3.03
N GLU A 61 19.81 -5.32 -2.74
CA GLU A 61 20.63 -4.75 -1.66
C GLU A 61 20.25 -5.34 -0.30
N GLN A 62 18.96 -5.33 0.05
CA GLN A 62 18.50 -5.88 1.33
C GLN A 62 18.81 -7.38 1.47
N ASN A 63 18.65 -8.14 0.39
CA ASN A 63 18.97 -9.56 0.41
C ASN A 63 20.47 -9.79 0.63
N ALA A 64 21.35 -8.96 0.04
CA ALA A 64 22.79 -9.05 0.28
C ALA A 64 23.16 -8.68 1.74
N GLU A 65 22.50 -7.68 2.32
CA GLU A 65 22.68 -7.29 3.72
C GLU A 65 22.21 -8.39 4.68
N ILE A 66 21.04 -9.00 4.43
CA ILE A 66 20.52 -10.15 5.18
C ILE A 66 21.48 -11.33 5.09
N ASP A 67 22.00 -11.61 3.89
CA ASP A 67 22.99 -12.66 3.66
C ASP A 67 24.27 -12.44 4.48
N SER A 68 24.72 -11.19 4.61
CA SER A 68 25.86 -10.82 5.45
C SER A 68 25.61 -11.14 6.93
N ILE A 69 24.41 -10.82 7.43
CA ILE A 69 23.99 -11.14 8.81
C ILE A 69 23.98 -12.66 9.03
N ILE A 70 23.41 -13.42 8.09
CA ILE A 70 23.33 -14.88 8.16
C ILE A 70 24.73 -15.51 8.15
N LYS A 71 25.61 -15.06 7.26
CA LYS A 71 26.96 -15.59 7.07
C LYS A 71 27.95 -15.16 8.16
N ASN A 72 27.61 -14.18 8.99
CA ASN A 72 28.44 -13.76 10.11
C ASN A 72 28.61 -14.92 11.11
N THR A 73 29.85 -15.37 11.32
CA THR A 73 30.19 -16.52 12.17
C THR A 73 30.41 -16.14 13.64
N ALA A 74 30.48 -14.85 13.97
CA ALA A 74 30.53 -14.40 15.35
C ALA A 74 29.25 -14.80 16.11
N GLU A 75 29.35 -14.89 17.44
CA GLU A 75 28.19 -15.13 18.29
C GLU A 75 27.13 -14.02 18.05
N PRO A 76 25.86 -14.38 17.80
CA PRO A 76 24.81 -13.38 17.54
C PRO A 76 24.63 -12.43 18.73
N ASN A 77 24.70 -11.14 18.46
CA ASN A 77 24.49 -10.08 19.44
C ASN A 77 23.62 -8.95 18.85
N PHE A 78 23.40 -7.89 19.64
CA PHE A 78 22.57 -6.77 19.21
C PHE A 78 23.12 -6.11 17.94
N GLU A 79 24.42 -5.79 17.91
CA GLU A 79 25.05 -5.04 16.84
C GLU A 79 25.07 -5.80 15.51
N ASN A 80 25.50 -7.07 15.55
CA ASN A 80 25.72 -7.87 14.35
C ASN A 80 24.45 -8.52 13.77
N THR A 81 23.34 -8.45 14.51
CA THR A 81 22.07 -9.08 14.12
C THR A 81 20.92 -8.06 14.11
N ILE A 82 20.57 -7.50 15.26
CA ILE A 82 19.37 -6.65 15.38
C ILE A 82 19.60 -5.28 14.76
N LEU A 83 20.69 -4.61 15.11
CA LEU A 83 21.04 -3.30 14.56
C LEU A 83 21.43 -3.41 13.07
N ALA A 84 22.12 -4.48 12.68
CA ALA A 84 22.42 -4.76 11.28
C ALA A 84 21.13 -4.94 10.46
N LEU A 85 20.14 -5.67 11.00
CA LEU A 85 18.83 -5.83 10.35
C LEU A 85 18.04 -4.53 10.30
N ASP A 86 18.05 -3.73 11.36
CA ASP A 86 17.39 -2.41 11.43
C ASP A 86 17.95 -1.41 10.41
N ASN A 87 19.26 -1.54 10.12
CA ASN A 87 19.91 -0.75 9.07
C ASN A 87 19.75 -1.30 7.66
N SER A 88 19.17 -2.50 7.48
CA SER A 88 19.02 -3.11 6.16
C SER A 88 17.86 -2.51 5.35
N GLY A 89 17.95 -2.60 4.03
CA GLY A 89 16.87 -2.25 3.10
C GLY A 89 16.59 -0.75 3.01
N ARG A 90 17.57 0.11 3.29
CA ARG A 90 17.40 1.58 3.24
C ARG A 90 16.84 2.09 1.92
N THR A 91 17.36 1.59 0.79
CA THR A 91 16.85 1.95 -0.54
C THR A 91 15.40 1.53 -0.72
N LEU A 92 15.05 0.31 -0.29
CA LEU A 92 13.69 -0.20 -0.37
C LEU A 92 12.71 0.62 0.49
N ASP A 93 13.09 0.95 1.73
CA ASP A 93 12.31 1.81 2.62
C ASP A 93 12.11 3.21 2.01
N LYS A 94 13.18 3.79 1.44
CA LYS A 94 13.12 5.10 0.78
C LYS A 94 12.11 5.13 -0.37
N VAL A 95 12.13 4.12 -1.25
CA VAL A 95 11.18 4.01 -2.37
C VAL A 95 9.76 3.76 -1.85
N ALA A 96 9.60 2.85 -0.89
CA ALA A 96 8.30 2.48 -0.34
C ALA A 96 7.61 3.65 0.37
N ARG A 97 8.36 4.51 1.10
CA ARG A 97 7.80 5.71 1.76
C ARG A 97 7.21 6.69 0.76
N VAL A 98 7.94 7.01 -0.31
CA VAL A 98 7.47 7.92 -1.36
C VAL A 98 6.26 7.34 -2.07
N PHE A 99 6.35 6.05 -2.44
CA PHE A 99 5.25 5.34 -3.08
C PHE A 99 3.98 5.35 -2.21
N ASN A 100 4.08 4.99 -0.92
CA ASN A 100 2.94 4.95 0.00
C ASN A 100 2.35 6.34 0.25
N ALA A 101 3.19 7.38 0.33
CA ALA A 101 2.70 8.75 0.48
C ALA A 101 1.87 9.17 -0.74
N LEU A 102 2.41 8.99 -1.95
CA LEU A 102 1.76 9.45 -3.19
C LEU A 102 0.56 8.59 -3.59
N SER A 103 0.61 7.27 -3.39
CA SER A 103 -0.59 6.42 -3.56
C SER A 103 -1.70 6.72 -2.56
N GLY A 104 -1.39 7.36 -1.42
CA GLY A 104 -2.39 7.85 -0.47
C GLY A 104 -2.91 9.26 -0.77
N SER A 105 -2.13 10.13 -1.40
CA SER A 105 -2.46 11.55 -1.58
C SER A 105 -2.72 12.00 -3.02
N ASP A 106 -2.17 11.30 -4.01
CA ASP A 106 -2.19 11.63 -5.43
C ASP A 106 -2.34 10.35 -6.27
N ASN A 107 -3.41 9.59 -5.99
CA ASN A 107 -3.60 8.23 -6.49
C ASN A 107 -4.21 8.16 -7.90
N THR A 108 -3.49 8.72 -8.87
CA THR A 108 -3.83 8.69 -10.31
C THR A 108 -3.97 7.27 -10.86
N GLU A 109 -4.57 7.11 -12.06
CA GLU A 109 -4.61 5.82 -12.74
C GLU A 109 -3.21 5.22 -12.95
N GLU A 110 -2.21 6.05 -13.28
CA GLU A 110 -0.81 5.62 -13.39
C GLU A 110 -0.27 5.11 -12.06
N MET A 111 -0.61 5.76 -10.94
CA MET A 111 -0.22 5.32 -9.60
C MET A 111 -0.92 4.02 -9.19
N GLN A 112 -2.19 3.83 -9.56
CA GLN A 112 -2.92 2.58 -9.33
C GLN A 112 -2.27 1.42 -10.12
N LYS A 113 -2.00 1.61 -11.42
CA LYS A 113 -1.27 0.63 -12.27
C LYS A 113 0.14 0.34 -11.76
N LEU A 114 0.78 1.31 -11.12
CA LEU A 114 2.06 1.12 -10.45
C LEU A 114 1.90 0.27 -9.18
N SER A 115 0.86 0.56 -8.37
CA SER A 115 0.55 -0.17 -7.14
C SER A 115 0.33 -1.66 -7.37
N GLU A 116 -0.40 -2.02 -8.44
CA GLU A 116 -0.60 -3.40 -8.89
C GLU A 116 0.71 -4.17 -9.14
N LYS A 117 1.77 -3.45 -9.52
CA LYS A 117 3.09 -4.04 -9.80
C LYS A 117 4.00 -4.07 -8.58
N LEU A 118 3.99 -3.01 -7.76
CA LEU A 118 4.93 -2.86 -6.65
C LEU A 118 4.47 -3.56 -5.38
N LEU A 119 3.18 -3.50 -5.03
CA LEU A 119 2.68 -4.11 -3.78
C LEU A 119 2.95 -5.62 -3.69
N PRO A 120 2.79 -6.42 -4.76
CA PRO A 120 3.17 -7.84 -4.72
C PRO A 120 4.67 -8.05 -4.48
N MET A 121 5.53 -7.21 -5.07
CA MET A 121 6.99 -7.29 -4.89
C MET A 121 7.38 -6.98 -3.45
N LEU A 122 6.81 -5.93 -2.87
CA LEU A 122 7.05 -5.52 -1.49
C LEU A 122 6.54 -6.57 -0.49
N THR A 123 5.36 -7.14 -0.75
CA THR A 123 4.78 -8.22 0.08
C THR A 123 5.66 -9.46 0.04
N ALA A 124 6.09 -9.88 -1.16
CA ALA A 124 6.96 -11.04 -1.33
C ALA A 124 8.32 -10.85 -0.63
N GLN A 125 8.91 -9.66 -0.70
CA GLN A 125 10.17 -9.37 -0.01
C GLN A 125 10.01 -9.41 1.52
N SER A 126 8.94 -8.79 2.04
CA SER A 126 8.63 -8.84 3.47
C SER A 126 8.45 -10.28 3.95
N ASP A 127 7.69 -11.10 3.21
CA ASP A 127 7.50 -12.51 3.54
C ASP A 127 8.82 -13.29 3.48
N ALA A 128 9.66 -13.05 2.46
CA ALA A 128 10.96 -13.70 2.31
C ALA A 128 11.88 -13.40 3.50
N MET A 129 11.93 -12.15 3.96
CA MET A 129 12.73 -11.75 5.11
C MET A 129 12.21 -12.38 6.42
N TYR A 130 10.93 -12.19 6.76
CA TYR A 130 10.40 -12.66 8.04
C TYR A 130 10.27 -14.19 8.13
N MET A 131 10.16 -14.88 7.00
CA MET A 131 10.10 -16.34 6.97
C MET A 131 11.46 -17.00 6.70
N ASN A 132 12.56 -16.23 6.65
CA ASN A 132 13.92 -16.75 6.52
C ASN A 132 14.37 -17.42 7.84
N ASP A 133 14.49 -18.75 7.83
CA ASP A 133 14.83 -19.54 9.02
C ASP A 133 16.21 -19.21 9.59
N SER A 134 17.20 -18.98 8.73
CA SER A 134 18.57 -18.68 9.15
C SER A 134 18.66 -17.31 9.82
N LEU A 135 17.97 -16.31 9.26
CA LEU A 135 17.89 -14.98 9.86
C LEU A 135 17.12 -15.03 11.19
N PHE A 136 15.97 -15.72 11.23
CA PHE A 136 15.20 -15.84 12.46
C PHE A 136 15.97 -16.57 13.56
N ALA A 137 16.76 -17.60 13.23
CA ALA A 137 17.61 -18.29 14.20
C ALA A 137 18.61 -17.32 14.87
N LYS A 138 19.21 -16.39 14.10
CA LYS A 138 20.08 -15.34 14.66
C LYS A 138 19.29 -14.41 15.59
N VAL A 139 18.15 -13.88 15.14
CA VAL A 139 17.29 -12.99 15.95
C VAL A 139 16.83 -13.67 17.23
N LYS A 140 16.40 -14.93 17.15
CA LYS A 140 16.01 -15.74 18.31
C LYS A 140 17.18 -15.95 19.26
N SER A 141 18.39 -16.21 18.76
CA SER A 141 19.58 -16.36 19.61
C SER A 141 19.86 -15.10 20.43
N VAL A 142 19.71 -13.92 19.85
CA VAL A 142 19.88 -12.64 20.57
C VAL A 142 18.78 -12.48 21.63
N MET A 143 17.53 -12.77 21.27
CA MET A 143 16.40 -12.69 22.20
C MET A 143 16.54 -13.66 23.38
N ASP A 144 16.90 -14.92 23.13
CA ASP A 144 17.07 -15.97 24.16
C ASP A 144 18.22 -15.63 25.14
N ASN A 145 19.21 -14.86 24.70
CA ASN A 145 20.37 -14.45 25.51
C ASN A 145 20.31 -12.99 25.94
N ALA A 146 19.15 -12.33 25.82
CA ALA A 146 19.05 -10.89 25.99
C ALA A 146 19.57 -10.36 27.34
N ASP A 147 19.36 -11.13 28.41
CA ASP A 147 19.80 -10.76 29.76
C ASP A 147 21.32 -10.95 30.00
N LYS A 148 21.99 -11.74 29.16
CA LYS A 148 23.44 -11.99 29.25
C LYS A 148 24.27 -11.02 28.40
N LEU A 149 23.65 -10.39 27.40
CA LEU A 149 24.33 -9.52 26.44
C LEU A 149 24.56 -8.09 26.94
N GLY A 150 24.18 -7.77 28.19
CA GLY A 150 24.39 -6.44 28.77
C GLY A 150 23.65 -5.31 28.02
N MET A 151 22.59 -5.64 27.28
CA MET A 151 21.84 -4.68 26.47
C MET A 151 21.17 -3.61 27.33
N ASP A 152 21.21 -2.38 26.83
CA ASP A 152 20.43 -1.28 27.40
C ASP A 152 18.91 -1.46 27.15
N PRO A 153 18.04 -0.67 27.82
CA PRO A 153 16.59 -0.82 27.67
C PRO A 153 16.06 -0.62 26.24
N ILE A 154 16.70 0.22 25.43
CA ILE A 154 16.30 0.50 24.04
C ILE A 154 16.67 -0.70 23.16
N GLN A 155 17.88 -1.23 23.33
CA GLN A 155 18.36 -2.42 22.62
C GLN A 155 17.50 -3.64 22.93
N LYS A 156 17.14 -3.86 24.21
CA LYS A 156 16.21 -4.92 24.63
C LYS A 156 14.86 -4.75 23.95
N ARG A 157 14.30 -3.53 23.97
CA ARG A 157 12.99 -3.24 23.37
C ARG A 157 12.99 -3.50 21.86
N LEU A 158 14.04 -3.09 21.14
CA LEU A 158 14.16 -3.30 19.71
C LEU A 158 14.29 -4.80 19.38
N THR A 159 15.09 -5.54 20.14
CA THR A 159 15.23 -7.00 20.02
C THR A 159 13.89 -7.71 20.19
N GLU A 160 13.13 -7.37 21.24
CA GLU A 160 11.79 -7.90 21.47
C GLU A 160 10.83 -7.58 20.32
N LYS A 161 10.91 -6.36 19.78
CA LYS A 161 10.06 -5.92 18.67
C LYS A 161 10.33 -6.76 17.43
N TYR A 162 11.59 -6.88 17.01
CA TYR A 162 11.95 -7.72 15.87
C TYR A 162 11.54 -9.17 16.10
N TYR A 163 11.89 -9.77 17.24
CA TYR A 163 11.50 -11.16 17.53
C TYR A 163 9.99 -11.37 17.39
N LYS A 164 9.17 -10.48 17.98
CA LYS A 164 7.70 -10.52 17.86
C LYS A 164 7.24 -10.35 16.42
N GLU A 165 7.84 -9.45 15.64
CA GLU A 165 7.50 -9.25 14.23
C GLU A 165 7.80 -10.49 13.40
N PHE A 166 8.94 -11.16 13.60
CA PHE A 166 9.23 -12.46 12.97
C PHE A 166 8.18 -13.50 13.30
N VAL A 167 7.88 -13.70 14.58
CA VAL A 167 6.88 -14.69 15.03
C VAL A 167 5.50 -14.39 14.42
N ARG A 168 5.06 -13.13 14.47
CA ARG A 168 3.76 -12.68 13.93
C ARG A 168 3.66 -12.70 12.41
N ASN A 169 4.78 -12.84 11.72
CA ASN A 169 4.87 -13.02 10.27
C ASN A 169 5.27 -14.46 9.89
N GLY A 170 5.14 -15.42 10.80
CA GLY A 170 5.20 -16.85 10.49
C GLY A 170 6.59 -17.47 10.54
N ALA A 171 7.56 -16.83 11.19
CA ALA A 171 8.90 -17.41 11.33
C ALA A 171 8.93 -18.78 12.01
N LEU A 172 7.97 -19.06 12.90
CA LEU A 172 7.82 -20.34 13.63
C LEU A 172 7.02 -21.40 12.85
N LEU A 173 6.50 -21.08 11.67
CA LEU A 173 5.73 -22.02 10.88
C LEU A 173 6.64 -23.03 10.16
N ASP A 174 6.12 -24.22 9.91
CA ASP A 174 6.75 -25.15 8.98
C ASP A 174 6.68 -24.63 7.53
N ALA A 175 7.46 -25.24 6.63
CA ALA A 175 7.58 -24.79 5.24
C ALA A 175 6.21 -24.73 4.52
N ALA A 176 5.36 -25.74 4.69
CA ALA A 176 4.05 -25.79 4.03
C ALA A 176 3.12 -24.66 4.53
N LYS A 177 3.14 -24.39 5.83
CA LYS A 177 2.37 -23.28 6.42
C LYS A 177 2.95 -21.92 6.04
N LYS A 178 4.27 -21.77 5.90
CA LYS A 178 4.89 -20.53 5.36
C LYS A 178 4.39 -20.25 3.94
N ASP A 179 4.35 -21.26 3.08
CA ASP A 179 3.85 -21.08 1.71
C ASP A 179 2.35 -20.74 1.68
N SER A 180 1.56 -21.37 2.55
CA SER A 180 0.15 -20.99 2.74
C SER A 180 0.00 -19.54 3.21
N LEU A 181 0.86 -19.09 4.14
CA LEU A 181 0.83 -17.72 4.65
C LEU A 181 1.20 -16.70 3.57
N LYS A 182 2.18 -16.99 2.73
CA LYS A 182 2.56 -16.15 1.57
C LYS A 182 1.40 -15.98 0.60
N GLU A 183 0.72 -17.08 0.27
CA GLU A 183 -0.45 -17.04 -0.62
C GLU A 183 -1.57 -16.19 -0.01
N ILE A 184 -1.85 -16.36 1.29
CA ILE A 184 -2.84 -15.55 2.01
C ILE A 184 -2.45 -14.07 2.02
N ASN A 185 -1.18 -13.75 2.31
CA ASN A 185 -0.69 -12.36 2.34
C ASN A 185 -0.81 -11.69 0.97
N SER A 186 -0.44 -12.41 -0.10
CA SER A 186 -0.58 -11.94 -1.48
C SER A 186 -2.03 -11.65 -1.85
N LYS A 187 -2.94 -12.60 -1.60
CA LYS A 187 -4.38 -12.43 -1.85
C LYS A 187 -4.98 -11.29 -1.03
N LEU A 188 -4.64 -11.18 0.26
CA LEU A 188 -5.07 -10.08 1.12
C LEU A 188 -4.58 -8.72 0.59
N GLY A 189 -3.34 -8.65 0.09
CA GLY A 189 -2.80 -7.45 -0.54
C GLY A 189 -3.62 -7.02 -1.76
N ALA A 190 -3.89 -7.97 -2.66
CA ALA A 190 -4.68 -7.73 -3.86
C ALA A 190 -6.12 -7.27 -3.54
N TYR A 191 -6.82 -7.96 -2.64
CA TYR A 191 -8.18 -7.60 -2.27
C TYR A 191 -8.29 -6.24 -1.57
N LYS A 192 -7.29 -5.85 -0.76
CA LYS A 192 -7.23 -4.51 -0.16
C LYS A 192 -7.03 -3.42 -1.20
N LEU A 193 -6.16 -3.66 -2.19
CA LEU A 193 -5.96 -2.73 -3.29
C LEU A 193 -7.25 -2.56 -4.10
N GLN A 194 -7.90 -3.68 -4.46
CA GLN A 194 -9.19 -3.67 -5.15
C GLN A 194 -10.26 -2.92 -4.34
N PHE A 195 -10.31 -3.14 -3.01
CA PHE A 195 -11.28 -2.45 -2.15
C PHE A 195 -11.15 -0.94 -2.26
N GLY A 196 -9.92 -0.42 -2.15
CA GLY A 196 -9.65 1.02 -2.26
C GLY A 196 -9.99 1.57 -3.64
N ASN A 197 -9.57 0.88 -4.71
CA ASN A 197 -9.84 1.29 -6.08
C ASN A 197 -11.33 1.35 -6.38
N ASN A 198 -12.10 0.36 -5.93
CA ASN A 198 -13.55 0.32 -6.07
C ASN A 198 -14.24 1.50 -5.35
N VAL A 199 -13.82 1.81 -4.11
CA VAL A 199 -14.38 2.96 -3.37
C VAL A 199 -14.06 4.28 -4.08
N MET A 200 -12.84 4.48 -4.57
CA MET A 200 -12.48 5.71 -5.29
C MET A 200 -13.25 5.84 -6.60
N HIS A 201 -13.36 4.74 -7.36
CA HIS A 201 -14.15 4.70 -8.59
C HIS A 201 -15.57 5.22 -8.35
N ASP A 202 -16.24 4.71 -7.32
CA ASP A 202 -17.60 5.13 -7.00
C ASP A 202 -17.67 6.58 -6.50
N MET A 203 -16.71 7.04 -5.71
CA MET A 203 -16.67 8.43 -5.26
C MET A 203 -16.59 9.43 -6.44
N ASP A 204 -15.96 9.04 -7.55
CA ASP A 204 -15.80 9.86 -8.76
C ASP A 204 -16.96 9.71 -9.77
N ASN A 205 -17.58 8.53 -9.80
CA ASN A 205 -18.53 8.16 -10.85
C ASN A 205 -19.99 8.08 -10.39
N CYS A 206 -20.26 7.79 -9.12
CA CYS A 206 -21.61 7.79 -8.55
C CYS A 206 -22.08 9.23 -8.34
N VAL A 207 -22.54 9.82 -9.44
CA VAL A 207 -22.99 11.20 -9.55
C VAL A 207 -24.49 11.22 -9.81
N PHE A 208 -25.21 11.99 -9.01
CA PHE A 208 -26.61 12.31 -9.29
C PHE A 208 -26.76 13.76 -9.72
N PHE A 209 -27.79 14.01 -10.53
CA PHE A 209 -28.03 15.31 -11.15
C PHE A 209 -29.33 15.91 -10.62
N VAL A 210 -29.30 17.21 -10.40
CA VAL A 210 -30.45 18.04 -10.02
C VAL A 210 -30.68 19.06 -11.12
N ASP A 211 -31.93 19.29 -11.49
CA ASP A 211 -32.34 20.21 -12.56
C ASP A 211 -33.24 21.36 -12.05
N LYS A 212 -33.55 21.38 -10.75
CA LYS A 212 -34.38 22.40 -10.11
C LYS A 212 -33.55 23.25 -9.17
N GLU A 213 -33.40 24.52 -9.50
CA GLU A 213 -32.63 25.49 -8.71
C GLU A 213 -33.17 25.62 -7.27
N GLU A 214 -34.48 25.46 -7.08
CA GLU A 214 -35.12 25.54 -5.77
C GLU A 214 -34.62 24.46 -4.79
N GLN A 215 -34.11 23.33 -5.29
CA GLN A 215 -33.55 22.27 -4.45
C GLN A 215 -32.19 22.65 -3.84
N LEU A 216 -31.53 23.71 -4.33
CA LEU A 216 -30.20 24.13 -3.91
C LEU A 216 -30.22 25.11 -2.74
N LYS A 217 -31.41 25.55 -2.32
CA LYS A 217 -31.58 26.53 -1.26
C LYS A 217 -30.88 26.08 0.03
N GLY A 218 -30.12 27.01 0.63
CA GLY A 218 -29.33 26.81 1.84
C GLY A 218 -27.89 26.38 1.58
N LEU A 219 -27.57 25.84 0.40
CA LEU A 219 -26.20 25.45 0.09
C LEU A 219 -25.26 26.66 -0.02
N PRO A 220 -23.99 26.54 0.43
CA PRO A 220 -22.98 27.54 0.14
C PRO A 220 -22.78 27.71 -1.37
N GLN A 221 -22.63 28.95 -1.84
CA GLN A 221 -22.52 29.25 -3.28
C GLN A 221 -21.40 28.47 -3.97
N GLY A 222 -20.23 28.31 -3.32
CA GLY A 222 -19.13 27.53 -3.89
C GLY A 222 -19.47 26.04 -4.14
N ILE A 223 -20.39 25.45 -3.38
CA ILE A 223 -20.88 24.08 -3.62
C ILE A 223 -21.78 24.06 -4.86
N ILE A 224 -22.66 25.06 -4.99
CA ILE A 224 -23.55 25.21 -6.15
C ILE A 224 -22.72 25.40 -7.43
N ASP A 225 -21.73 26.29 -7.40
CA ASP A 225 -20.87 26.59 -8.56
C ASP A 225 -20.07 25.36 -8.99
N ASN A 226 -19.48 24.63 -8.03
CA ASN A 226 -18.75 23.39 -8.31
C ASN A 226 -19.66 22.31 -8.88
N ALA A 227 -20.87 22.17 -8.36
CA ALA A 227 -21.84 21.20 -8.87
C ALA A 227 -22.29 21.53 -10.31
N ALA A 228 -22.49 22.82 -10.63
CA ALA A 228 -22.81 23.26 -11.98
C ALA A 228 -21.64 23.01 -12.96
N LYS A 229 -20.41 23.29 -12.52
CA LYS A 229 -19.19 23.02 -13.29
C LYS A 229 -19.07 21.53 -13.61
N LEU A 230 -19.19 20.67 -12.60
CA LEU A 230 -19.13 19.22 -12.76
C LEU A 230 -20.23 18.69 -13.68
N ALA A 231 -21.45 19.22 -13.58
CA ALA A 231 -22.53 18.86 -14.49
C ALA A 231 -22.18 19.21 -15.94
N GLY A 232 -21.59 20.38 -16.18
CA GLY A 232 -21.09 20.81 -17.48
C GLY A 232 -19.99 19.89 -18.03
N GLU A 233 -19.02 19.50 -17.20
CA GLU A 233 -17.95 18.54 -17.54
C GLU A 233 -18.52 17.17 -17.92
N LYS A 234 -19.62 16.74 -17.27
CA LYS A 234 -20.37 15.51 -17.59
C LYS A 234 -21.45 15.71 -18.67
N GLY A 235 -21.41 16.81 -19.43
CA GLY A 235 -22.30 17.04 -20.58
C GLY A 235 -23.74 17.46 -20.25
N LYS A 236 -24.04 17.79 -18.99
CA LYS A 236 -25.37 18.19 -18.50
C LYS A 236 -25.41 19.67 -18.10
N LYS A 237 -25.04 20.56 -19.03
CA LYS A 237 -25.10 22.02 -18.80
C LYS A 237 -26.53 22.44 -18.41
N GLY A 238 -26.63 23.33 -17.43
CA GLY A 238 -27.91 23.77 -16.87
C GLY A 238 -28.45 22.89 -15.75
N GLN A 239 -27.71 21.85 -15.34
CA GLN A 239 -27.99 21.04 -14.16
C GLN A 239 -26.86 21.20 -13.12
N TRP A 240 -27.04 20.59 -11.95
CA TRP A 240 -26.05 20.49 -10.88
C TRP A 240 -25.74 19.02 -10.59
N ALA A 241 -24.46 18.67 -10.57
CA ALA A 241 -23.98 17.32 -10.34
C ALA A 241 -23.33 17.22 -8.95
N PHE A 242 -23.73 16.23 -8.17
CA PHE A 242 -23.22 16.02 -6.82
C PHE A 242 -22.56 14.64 -6.70
N THR A 243 -21.38 14.61 -6.08
CA THR A 243 -20.64 13.39 -5.72
C THR A 243 -20.69 13.16 -4.21
N ALA A 244 -20.41 11.93 -3.78
CA ALA A 244 -20.37 11.55 -2.36
C ALA A 244 -19.08 11.96 -1.62
N THR A 245 -18.22 12.76 -2.25
CA THR A 245 -16.98 13.26 -1.64
C THR A 245 -17.28 14.01 -0.34
N ALA A 246 -16.36 13.95 0.62
CA ALA A 246 -16.62 14.46 1.97
C ALA A 246 -17.04 15.94 1.99
N SER A 247 -16.41 16.79 1.18
CA SER A 247 -16.74 18.23 1.09
C SER A 247 -18.17 18.46 0.61
N THR A 248 -18.56 17.82 -0.50
CA THR A 248 -19.89 17.92 -1.09
C THR A 248 -20.95 17.32 -0.18
N ARG A 249 -20.73 16.08 0.29
CA ARG A 249 -21.66 15.36 1.17
C ARG A 249 -21.96 16.12 2.45
N LEU A 250 -20.92 16.57 3.16
CA LEU A 250 -21.10 17.27 4.43
C LEU A 250 -21.84 18.59 4.22
N ALA A 251 -21.52 19.35 3.17
CA ALA A 251 -22.23 20.58 2.86
C ALA A 251 -23.71 20.34 2.55
N VAL A 252 -24.01 19.33 1.73
CA VAL A 252 -25.40 18.99 1.37
C VAL A 252 -26.20 18.54 2.59
N LEU A 253 -25.66 17.62 3.39
CA LEU A 253 -26.37 17.09 4.56
C LEU A 253 -26.55 18.13 5.67
N THR A 254 -25.64 19.12 5.76
CA THR A 254 -25.69 20.17 6.79
C THR A 254 -26.61 21.32 6.39
N TYR A 255 -26.51 21.81 5.16
CA TYR A 255 -27.05 23.12 4.79
C TYR A 255 -28.23 23.07 3.80
N ALA A 256 -28.40 22.01 3.02
CA ALA A 256 -29.49 21.96 2.04
C ALA A 256 -30.85 21.97 2.76
N GLU A 257 -31.74 22.88 2.41
CA GLU A 257 -33.11 22.90 2.93
C GLU A 257 -33.96 21.76 2.32
N SER A 258 -33.67 21.38 1.08
CA SER A 258 -34.36 20.31 0.35
C SER A 258 -34.13 18.92 0.98
N ARG A 259 -35.18 18.32 1.53
CA ARG A 259 -35.14 16.94 2.07
C ARG A 259 -34.79 15.93 0.98
N ASP A 260 -35.30 16.12 -0.23
CA ASP A 260 -35.01 15.21 -1.34
C ASP A 260 -33.55 15.24 -1.77
N LEU A 261 -32.93 16.42 -1.76
CA LEU A 261 -31.50 16.53 -2.03
C LEU A 261 -30.65 15.85 -0.95
N ARG A 262 -31.00 16.06 0.33
CA ARG A 262 -30.33 15.36 1.45
C ARG A 262 -30.51 13.84 1.36
N ARG A 263 -31.71 13.36 1.00
CA ARG A 263 -31.99 11.93 0.82
C ARG A 263 -31.13 11.34 -0.29
N GLN A 264 -31.12 11.94 -1.48
CA GLN A 264 -30.31 11.46 -2.60
C GLN A 264 -28.83 11.39 -2.21
N MET A 265 -28.28 12.45 -1.60
CA MET A 265 -26.90 12.43 -1.11
C MET A 265 -26.63 11.32 -0.08
N TYR A 266 -27.55 11.12 0.87
CA TYR A 266 -27.43 10.06 1.87
C TYR A 266 -27.44 8.67 1.24
N GLU A 267 -28.38 8.43 0.31
CA GLU A 267 -28.49 7.15 -0.40
C GLU A 267 -27.24 6.90 -1.24
N THR A 268 -26.77 7.87 -2.04
CA THR A 268 -25.53 7.75 -2.84
C THR A 268 -24.31 7.43 -1.97
N TYR A 269 -24.15 8.10 -0.82
CA TYR A 269 -23.02 7.84 0.07
C TYR A 269 -23.11 6.48 0.77
N THR A 270 -24.30 6.10 1.24
CA THR A 270 -24.47 4.83 1.97
C THR A 270 -24.45 3.60 1.07
N SER A 271 -24.62 3.78 -0.24
CA SER A 271 -24.48 2.74 -1.25
C SER A 271 -23.09 2.66 -1.89
N THR A 272 -22.10 3.44 -1.45
CA THR A 272 -20.76 3.44 -2.07
C THR A 272 -20.16 2.02 -2.12
N ALA A 273 -19.71 1.61 -3.30
CA ALA A 273 -19.16 0.30 -3.61
C ALA A 273 -20.10 -0.85 -3.20
N ASN A 274 -21.41 -0.66 -3.39
CA ASN A 274 -22.46 -1.61 -3.00
C ASN A 274 -23.64 -1.56 -3.99
N HIS A 275 -23.33 -1.76 -5.27
CA HIS A 275 -24.26 -1.61 -6.39
C HIS A 275 -24.58 -2.93 -7.12
N GLY A 276 -23.99 -4.05 -6.72
CA GLY A 276 -24.11 -5.34 -7.40
C GLY A 276 -23.42 -5.39 -8.77
N ASP A 277 -22.54 -4.43 -9.06
CA ASP A 277 -21.73 -4.33 -10.28
C ASP A 277 -20.27 -4.77 -10.04
N GLU A 278 -19.39 -4.50 -10.99
CA GLU A 278 -17.96 -4.86 -10.90
C GLU A 278 -17.19 -4.07 -9.82
N TRP A 279 -17.75 -2.97 -9.33
CA TRP A 279 -17.17 -2.11 -8.30
C TRP A 279 -17.74 -2.43 -6.90
N ASP A 280 -18.68 -3.37 -6.81
CA ASP A 280 -19.23 -3.84 -5.54
C ASP A 280 -18.15 -4.51 -4.66
N ASN A 281 -18.08 -4.09 -3.40
CA ASN A 281 -17.11 -4.56 -2.43
C ASN A 281 -17.65 -5.65 -1.49
N THR A 282 -18.90 -6.08 -1.58
CA THR A 282 -19.52 -7.07 -0.68
C THR A 282 -18.78 -8.39 -0.70
N GLU A 283 -18.54 -8.95 -1.88
CA GLU A 283 -17.81 -10.23 -2.01
C GLU A 283 -16.31 -10.04 -1.74
N ASN A 284 -15.76 -8.87 -2.10
CA ASN A 284 -14.38 -8.53 -1.77
C ASN A 284 -14.13 -8.52 -0.25
N ILE A 285 -15.00 -7.86 0.52
CA ILE A 285 -14.97 -7.84 1.99
C ILE A 285 -15.08 -9.27 2.54
N ARG A 286 -15.98 -10.10 2.01
CA ARG A 286 -16.13 -11.51 2.42
C ARG A 286 -14.81 -12.27 2.26
N ASN A 287 -14.14 -12.12 1.13
CA ASN A 287 -12.84 -12.73 0.86
C ASN A 287 -11.75 -12.24 1.83
N ILE A 288 -11.71 -10.93 2.10
CA ILE A 288 -10.79 -10.35 3.09
C ILE A 288 -11.01 -10.96 4.48
N LEU A 289 -12.27 -11.06 4.94
CA LEU A 289 -12.61 -11.61 6.25
C LEU A 289 -12.23 -13.09 6.36
N MET A 290 -12.53 -13.89 5.34
CA MET A 290 -12.16 -15.30 5.29
C MET A 290 -10.64 -15.49 5.35
N LEU A 291 -9.88 -14.76 4.53
CA LEU A 291 -8.42 -14.83 4.50
C LEU A 291 -7.79 -14.34 5.82
N ARG A 292 -8.37 -13.30 6.44
CA ARG A 292 -7.95 -12.83 7.78
C ARG A 292 -8.13 -13.91 8.83
N GLN A 293 -9.26 -14.62 8.81
CA GLN A 293 -9.50 -15.74 9.74
C GLN A 293 -8.54 -16.91 9.48
N GLN A 294 -8.32 -17.27 8.22
CA GLN A 294 -7.34 -18.30 7.85
C GLN A 294 -5.92 -17.92 8.32
N LYS A 295 -5.49 -16.67 8.11
CA LYS A 295 -4.21 -16.15 8.60
C LYS A 295 -4.08 -16.28 10.12
N ALA A 296 -5.12 -15.88 10.85
CA ALA A 296 -5.12 -15.95 12.31
C ALA A 296 -4.96 -17.39 12.81
N ASN A 297 -5.78 -18.31 12.29
CA ASN A 297 -5.73 -19.73 12.64
C ASN A 297 -4.36 -20.34 12.32
N LEU A 298 -3.81 -20.01 11.15
CA LEU A 298 -2.50 -20.49 10.70
C LEU A 298 -1.39 -20.07 11.67
N LEU A 299 -1.49 -18.86 12.22
CA LEU A 299 -0.56 -18.29 13.20
C LEU A 299 -0.88 -18.65 14.66
N GLY A 300 -1.88 -19.52 14.90
CA GLY A 300 -2.24 -20.01 16.24
C GLY A 300 -3.17 -19.10 17.04
N PHE A 301 -3.80 -18.11 16.40
CA PHE A 301 -4.82 -17.24 17.02
C PHE A 301 -6.23 -17.76 16.74
N ASN A 302 -7.16 -17.60 17.69
CA ASN A 302 -8.55 -18.04 17.53
C ASN A 302 -9.32 -17.17 16.52
N THR A 303 -9.06 -15.87 16.51
CA THR A 303 -9.69 -14.91 15.60
C THR A 303 -8.67 -13.93 15.06
N TYR A 304 -9.00 -13.27 13.94
CA TYR A 304 -8.18 -12.16 13.45
C TYR A 304 -8.11 -11.00 14.44
N ALA A 305 -9.13 -10.80 15.27
CA ALA A 305 -9.10 -9.78 16.32
C ALA A 305 -8.01 -10.08 17.36
N ASP A 306 -7.86 -11.34 17.79
CA ASP A 306 -6.78 -11.75 18.71
C ASP A 306 -5.40 -11.47 18.09
N TYR A 307 -5.21 -11.85 16.82
CA TYR A 307 -3.99 -11.55 16.08
C TYR A 307 -3.73 -10.03 15.97
N ALA A 308 -4.78 -9.26 15.69
CA ALA A 308 -4.69 -7.82 15.47
C ALA A 308 -4.41 -7.05 16.77
N THR A 309 -4.97 -7.46 17.92
CA THR A 309 -4.82 -6.73 19.19
C THR A 309 -3.55 -7.06 19.98
N ASP A 310 -2.97 -8.24 19.76
CA ASP A 310 -1.77 -8.74 20.45
C ASP A 310 -0.59 -7.73 20.54
N PRO A 311 -0.21 -6.98 19.47
CA PRO A 311 0.91 -6.04 19.56
C PRO A 311 0.52 -4.72 20.25
N TYR A 312 -0.77 -4.43 20.41
CA TYR A 312 -1.27 -3.15 20.95
C TYR A 312 -1.45 -3.19 22.46
N MET A 313 -1.77 -2.03 23.06
CA MET A 313 -1.93 -1.89 24.51
C MET A 313 -3.16 -2.62 25.06
N ALA A 314 -4.24 -2.73 24.26
CA ALA A 314 -5.43 -3.48 24.66
C ALA A 314 -5.14 -4.98 24.86
N LYS A 315 -4.14 -5.53 24.14
CA LYS A 315 -3.72 -6.95 24.13
C LYS A 315 -4.75 -7.94 23.64
N THR A 316 -6.01 -7.78 24.02
CA THR A 316 -7.11 -8.71 23.73
C THR A 316 -8.30 -7.97 23.15
N PRO A 317 -9.13 -8.64 22.33
CA PRO A 317 -10.38 -8.06 21.86
C PRO A 317 -11.31 -7.66 23.01
N LYS A 318 -11.36 -8.46 24.08
CA LYS A 318 -12.21 -8.21 25.25
C LYS A 318 -11.88 -6.91 25.96
N ALA A 319 -10.60 -6.62 26.18
CA ALA A 319 -10.18 -5.37 26.82
C ALA A 319 -10.49 -4.14 25.95
N ALA A 320 -10.37 -4.26 24.62
CA ALA A 320 -10.78 -3.20 23.70
C ALA A 320 -12.30 -2.98 23.74
N GLU A 321 -13.08 -4.06 23.74
CA GLU A 321 -14.54 -4.02 23.85
C GLU A 321 -15.00 -3.41 25.18
N ASP A 322 -14.38 -3.79 26.31
CA ASP A 322 -14.71 -3.24 27.63
C ASP A 322 -14.52 -1.73 27.69
N LEU A 323 -13.44 -1.22 27.10
CA LEU A 323 -13.22 0.22 26.99
C LEU A 323 -14.33 0.89 26.16
N LEU A 324 -14.64 0.35 24.97
CA LEU A 324 -15.69 0.89 24.11
C LEU A 324 -17.05 0.91 24.82
N MET A 325 -17.39 -0.18 25.51
CA MET A 325 -18.66 -0.31 26.23
C MET A 325 -18.73 0.55 27.49
N SER A 326 -17.60 0.96 28.07
CA SER A 326 -17.59 1.91 29.19
C SER A 326 -17.87 3.36 28.77
N LEU A 327 -17.61 3.72 27.50
CA LEU A 327 -17.96 5.03 26.93
C LEU A 327 -19.41 5.09 26.43
N PHE A 328 -19.99 3.94 26.07
CA PHE A 328 -21.36 3.85 25.58
C PHE A 328 -22.40 3.90 26.71
N ARG A 329 -22.01 3.54 27.93
CA ARG A 329 -22.85 3.53 29.14
C ARG A 329 -22.80 4.87 29.84
#